data_AF-A0A8B6HFV3-F1
#
_entry.id   AF-A0A8B6HFV3-F1
#
_cell.length_a   1.000
_cell.length_b   1.000
_cell.length_c   1.000
_cell.angle_alpha   90.00
_cell.angle_beta   90.00
_cell.angle_gamma   90.00
#
_symmetry.space_group_name_H-M   'P 1'
#
loop_
_entity.id
_entity.type
_entity.pdbx_description
1 polymer ?
#
loop_
_entity_poly.entity_id
_entity_poly.type
_entity_poly.pdbx_seq_one_letter_code
_entity_poly.pdbx_strand_id
1 'polypeptide(L)'
;MKEGFVTTSEDMKKVVEDIKSKNKRYQTKDRYSEKSKKEGLLYLVKWEGFHEDDSTWEPQSHLDAESMSNFFPAFISFDRLNSAARLFEEVIQQRLRPNNRTISTNLRFDLDMYRYCFNTDESFRIDSVDSLKNLPLSNGWNYKLNKQGYGQIITFPFRLRPKLQMRKIFLRKDDGSVETKYRPIEIVKIISASESF
;
A
#
# COMPACT_ATOMS: atom_id res chain seq x y z
N MET A 1 -37.49 -24.93 3.56
CA MET A 1 -37.20 -24.67 2.13
C MET A 1 -36.43 -23.36 2.00
N LYS A 2 -35.12 -23.44 1.76
CA LYS A 2 -34.31 -22.49 0.99
C LYS A 2 -33.22 -23.35 0.34
N GLU A 3 -33.27 -23.47 -0.98
CA GLU A 3 -32.34 -24.26 -1.78
C GLU A 3 -30.94 -23.65 -1.70
N GLY A 4 -29.96 -24.44 -1.29
CA GLY A 4 -28.55 -24.07 -1.38
C GLY A 4 -28.06 -24.34 -2.79
N PHE A 5 -27.69 -23.30 -3.53
CA PHE A 5 -27.03 -23.43 -4.82
C PHE A 5 -25.66 -24.11 -4.62
N VAL A 6 -25.52 -25.32 -5.13
CA VAL A 6 -24.23 -26.00 -5.25
C VAL A 6 -23.62 -25.59 -6.58
N THR A 7 -22.61 -24.71 -6.54
CA THR A 7 -21.88 -24.28 -7.74
C THR A 7 -20.77 -25.28 -8.03
N THR A 8 -20.77 -25.88 -9.22
CA THR A 8 -19.83 -26.93 -9.62
C THR A 8 -18.54 -26.35 -10.23
N SER A 9 -17.50 -27.18 -10.39
CA SER A 9 -16.23 -26.82 -11.06
C SER A 9 -16.44 -26.30 -12.49
N GLU A 10 -17.45 -26.80 -13.20
CA GLU A 10 -17.81 -26.34 -14.55
C GLU A 10 -18.46 -24.94 -14.52
N ASP A 11 -19.23 -24.61 -13.49
CA ASP A 11 -19.82 -23.28 -13.31
C ASP A 11 -18.74 -22.22 -13.03
N MET A 12 -17.72 -22.57 -12.25
CA MET A 12 -16.54 -21.72 -12.02
C MET A 12 -15.73 -21.47 -13.30
N LYS A 13 -15.55 -22.49 -14.16
CA LYS A 13 -14.87 -22.31 -15.45
C LYS A 13 -15.65 -21.37 -16.37
N LYS A 14 -16.98 -21.43 -16.35
CA LYS A 14 -17.86 -20.55 -17.12
C LYS A 14 -17.81 -19.11 -16.63
N VAL A 15 -17.76 -18.89 -15.31
CA VAL A 15 -17.51 -17.56 -14.72
C VAL A 15 -16.14 -17.03 -15.14
N VAL A 16 -15.10 -17.86 -15.15
CA VAL A 16 -13.75 -17.44 -15.57
C VAL A 16 -13.69 -17.06 -17.05
N GLU A 17 -14.40 -17.78 -17.93
CA GLU A 17 -14.53 -17.38 -19.35
C GLU A 17 -15.36 -16.11 -19.53
N ASP A 18 -16.42 -15.93 -18.75
CA ASP A 18 -17.28 -14.74 -18.80
C ASP A 18 -16.56 -13.49 -18.29
N ILE A 19 -15.64 -13.64 -17.33
CA ILE A 19 -14.73 -12.57 -16.89
C ILE A 19 -13.65 -12.32 -17.95
N LYS A 20 -13.19 -13.33 -18.70
CA LYS A 20 -12.24 -13.15 -19.82
C LYS A 20 -12.86 -12.43 -21.03
N SER A 21 -14.17 -12.51 -21.23
CA SER A 21 -14.85 -11.95 -22.41
C SER A 21 -15.42 -10.53 -22.21
N LYS A 22 -15.45 -9.98 -20.99
CA LYS A 22 -16.27 -8.79 -20.64
C LYS A 22 -15.52 -7.51 -20.20
N ASN A 23 -14.29 -7.22 -20.64
CA ASN A 23 -13.55 -6.00 -20.26
C ASN A 23 -13.38 -5.84 -18.73
N LYS A 24 -12.45 -6.60 -18.13
CA LYS A 24 -12.14 -6.44 -16.70
C LYS A 24 -11.55 -5.05 -16.47
N ARG A 25 -12.06 -4.29 -15.50
CA ARG A 25 -11.40 -3.07 -15.05
C ARG A 25 -10.40 -3.47 -13.98
N TYR A 26 -9.18 -2.96 -14.06
CA TYR A 26 -8.08 -3.39 -13.19
C TYR A 26 -7.71 -2.27 -12.21
N GLN A 27 -7.37 -2.66 -10.98
CA GLN A 27 -6.68 -1.78 -10.04
C GLN A 27 -5.24 -2.25 -9.93
N THR A 28 -4.38 -1.76 -10.81
CA THR A 28 -2.95 -2.05 -10.77
C THR A 28 -2.32 -1.32 -9.58
N LYS A 29 -1.64 -2.04 -8.69
CA LYS A 29 -1.22 -1.49 -7.39
C LYS A 29 0.26 -1.13 -7.31
N ASP A 30 1.13 -1.84 -8.03
CA ASP A 30 2.56 -1.56 -7.92
C ASP A 30 3.41 -1.96 -9.14
N ARG A 31 4.53 -1.26 -9.30
CA ARG A 31 5.57 -1.50 -10.30
C ARG A 31 6.78 -2.13 -9.61
N TYR A 32 7.27 -3.25 -10.12
CA TYR A 32 8.48 -3.88 -9.61
C TYR A 32 9.46 -4.12 -10.74
N SER A 33 10.67 -3.56 -10.60
CA SER A 33 11.70 -3.58 -11.64
C SER A 33 12.84 -4.55 -11.36
N GLU A 34 12.85 -5.26 -10.22
CA GLU A 34 14.07 -5.94 -9.76
C GLU A 34 14.38 -7.24 -10.54
N LYS A 35 13.44 -7.80 -11.31
CA LYS A 35 13.71 -8.95 -12.19
C LYS A 35 14.13 -8.52 -13.61
N SER A 36 15.13 -7.65 -13.69
CA SER A 36 15.89 -7.51 -14.93
C SER A 36 16.75 -8.77 -15.11
N LYS A 37 16.37 -9.62 -16.08
CA LYS A 37 17.30 -10.22 -17.05
C LYS A 37 16.66 -11.12 -18.13
N LYS A 38 15.35 -11.46 -18.08
CA LYS A 38 14.72 -12.23 -19.19
C LYS A 38 13.30 -11.82 -19.65
N GLU A 39 12.44 -11.23 -18.80
CA GLU A 39 11.00 -11.10 -19.13
C GLU A 39 10.44 -9.67 -19.19
N GLY A 40 11.27 -8.63 -19.04
CA GLY A 40 10.82 -7.22 -19.12
C GLY A 40 10.21 -6.68 -17.82
N LEU A 41 9.42 -5.61 -17.93
CA LEU A 41 8.75 -4.95 -16.79
C LEU A 41 7.54 -5.78 -16.31
N LEU A 42 7.48 -6.06 -15.01
CA LEU A 42 6.36 -6.73 -14.35
C LEU A 42 5.58 -5.75 -13.46
N TYR A 43 4.27 -5.97 -13.39
CA TYR A 43 3.33 -5.20 -12.58
C TYR A 43 2.61 -6.15 -11.62
N LEU A 44 2.39 -5.70 -10.38
CA LEU A 44 1.53 -6.42 -9.46
C LEU A 44 0.08 -5.96 -9.67
N VAL A 45 -0.74 -6.87 -10.18
CA VAL A 45 -2.14 -6.59 -10.54
C VAL A 45 -3.06 -7.11 -9.44
N LYS A 46 -3.87 -6.22 -8.85
CA LYS A 46 -5.03 -6.64 -8.05
C LYS A 46 -6.23 -6.80 -8.98
N TRP A 47 -6.78 -8.00 -8.99
CA TRP A 47 -7.92 -8.35 -9.82
C TRP A 47 -9.22 -7.84 -9.21
N GLU A 48 -10.07 -7.22 -10.03
CA GLU A 48 -11.41 -6.79 -9.62
C GLU A 48 -12.26 -7.99 -9.19
N GLY A 49 -12.94 -7.86 -8.05
CA GLY A 49 -13.73 -8.94 -7.45
C GLY A 49 -12.90 -9.96 -6.65
N PHE A 50 -11.57 -9.84 -6.62
CA PHE A 50 -10.69 -10.73 -5.86
C PHE A 50 -10.03 -10.02 -4.68
N HIS A 51 -9.57 -10.81 -3.71
CA HIS A 51 -8.82 -10.30 -2.57
C HIS A 51 -7.40 -9.90 -3.01
N GLU A 52 -6.74 -9.01 -2.26
CA GLU A 52 -5.35 -8.61 -2.54
C GLU A 52 -4.37 -9.81 -2.50
N ASP A 53 -4.74 -10.88 -1.81
CA ASP A 53 -4.00 -12.15 -1.74
C ASP A 53 -3.95 -12.90 -3.06
N ASP A 54 -4.87 -12.60 -3.97
CA ASP A 54 -4.96 -13.21 -5.29
C ASP A 54 -4.26 -12.35 -6.35
N SER A 55 -3.55 -11.30 -5.94
CA SER A 55 -2.77 -10.45 -6.87
C SER A 55 -1.65 -11.25 -7.53
N THR A 56 -1.41 -11.01 -8.81
CA THR A 56 -0.37 -11.71 -9.60
C THR A 56 0.59 -10.74 -10.26
N TRP A 57 1.80 -11.23 -10.54
CA TRP A 57 2.79 -10.50 -11.32
C TRP A 57 2.53 -10.71 -12.80
N GLU A 58 2.15 -9.64 -13.50
CA GLU A 58 1.85 -9.68 -14.92
C GLU A 58 2.87 -8.86 -15.72
N PRO A 59 3.37 -9.35 -16.86
CA PRO A 59 4.17 -8.53 -17.77
C PRO A 59 3.34 -7.40 -18.37
N GLN A 60 4.02 -6.32 -18.76
CA GLN A 60 3.37 -5.18 -19.41
C GLN A 60 2.49 -5.58 -20.61
N SER A 61 2.91 -6.59 -21.38
CA SER A 61 2.17 -7.08 -22.56
C SER A 61 0.83 -7.74 -22.23
N HIS A 62 0.58 -8.11 -20.98
CA HIS A 62 -0.72 -8.63 -20.53
C HIS A 62 -1.70 -7.52 -20.14
N LEU A 63 -1.24 -6.27 -20.03
CA LEU A 63 -2.06 -5.14 -19.61
C LEU A 63 -2.48 -4.31 -20.82
N ASP A 64 -3.76 -4.02 -20.93
CA ASP A 64 -4.26 -3.10 -21.97
C ASP A 64 -3.93 -1.63 -21.62
N ALA A 65 -4.12 -0.74 -22.60
CA ALA A 65 -3.82 0.67 -22.44
C ALA A 65 -4.67 1.35 -21.34
N GLU A 66 -5.88 0.87 -21.09
CA GLU A 66 -6.78 1.40 -20.05
C GLU A 66 -6.30 0.99 -18.64
N SER A 67 -5.84 -0.24 -18.49
CA SER A 67 -5.21 -0.78 -17.27
C SER A 67 -3.95 0.00 -16.91
N MET A 68 -3.18 0.36 -17.94
CA MET A 68 -1.95 1.12 -17.80
C MET A 68 -2.22 2.60 -17.52
N SER A 69 -3.26 3.20 -18.10
CA SER A 69 -3.61 4.60 -17.83
C SER A 69 -4.16 4.80 -16.42
N ASN A 70 -4.88 3.82 -15.87
CA ASN A 70 -5.32 3.83 -14.47
C ASN A 70 -4.15 3.78 -13.47
N PHE A 71 -2.95 3.42 -13.93
CA PHE A 71 -1.74 3.43 -13.09
C PHE A 71 -1.27 4.86 -12.80
N PHE A 72 -1.48 5.81 -13.73
CA PHE A 72 -1.03 7.20 -13.57
C PHE A 72 -1.88 8.24 -14.32
N PRO A 73 -2.40 9.27 -13.62
CA PRO A 73 -2.44 9.44 -12.16
C PRO A 73 -3.53 8.55 -11.54
N ALA A 74 -3.21 7.90 -10.42
CA ALA A 74 -4.20 7.16 -9.65
C ALA A 74 -5.31 8.13 -9.20
N PHE A 75 -6.57 7.74 -9.41
CA PHE A 75 -7.69 8.47 -8.82
C PHE A 75 -7.70 8.23 -7.31
N ILE A 76 -7.24 9.22 -6.55
CA ILE A 76 -7.23 9.18 -5.10
C ILE A 76 -8.49 9.84 -4.56
N SER A 77 -9.40 9.05 -4.00
CA SER A 77 -10.54 9.58 -3.25
C SER A 77 -10.07 10.34 -2.00
N PHE A 78 -10.81 11.39 -1.62
CA PHE A 78 -10.57 12.15 -0.39
C PHE A 78 -10.48 11.25 0.87
N ASP A 79 -11.33 10.22 0.99
CA ASP A 79 -11.32 9.33 2.16
C ASP A 79 -10.05 8.50 2.27
N ARG A 80 -9.53 7.97 1.15
CA ARG A 80 -8.24 7.28 1.12
C ARG A 80 -7.11 8.22 1.52
N LEU A 81 -7.11 9.46 1.01
CA LEU A 81 -6.09 10.44 1.32
C LEU A 81 -6.09 10.82 2.81
N ASN A 82 -7.27 11.03 3.41
CA ASN A 82 -7.40 11.29 4.85
C ASN A 82 -6.99 10.08 5.70
N SER A 83 -7.31 8.87 5.25
CA SER A 83 -6.89 7.64 5.94
C SER A 83 -5.37 7.51 5.95
N ALA A 84 -4.71 7.79 4.80
CA ALA A 84 -3.26 7.81 4.69
C ALA A 84 -2.62 8.89 5.58
N ALA A 85 -3.20 10.09 5.62
CA ALA A 85 -2.77 11.17 6.51
C ALA A 85 -2.84 10.75 7.99
N ARG A 86 -3.98 10.20 8.45
CA ARG A 86 -4.14 9.73 9.83
C ARG A 86 -3.11 8.68 10.22
N LEU A 87 -2.85 7.69 9.35
CA LEU A 87 -1.83 6.67 9.60
C LEU A 87 -0.43 7.29 9.70
N PHE A 88 -0.12 8.25 8.83
CA PHE A 88 1.15 8.97 8.85
C PHE A 88 1.32 9.70 10.19
N GLU A 89 0.33 10.49 10.59
CA GLU A 89 0.32 11.21 11.86
C GLU A 89 0.48 10.27 13.05
N GLU A 90 -0.23 9.14 13.06
CA GLU A 90 -0.15 8.17 14.14
C GLU A 90 1.30 7.68 14.33
N VAL A 91 1.98 7.34 13.23
CA VAL A 91 3.37 6.88 13.27
C VAL A 91 4.31 7.99 13.77
N ILE A 92 4.11 9.25 13.33
CA ILE A 92 4.89 10.39 13.83
C ILE A 92 4.62 10.64 15.32
N GLN A 93 3.37 10.59 15.75
CA GLN A 93 2.96 10.78 17.13
C GLN A 93 3.42 9.66 18.06
N GLN A 94 3.67 8.46 17.53
CA GLN A 94 4.34 7.37 18.23
C GLN A 94 5.84 7.61 18.37
N ARG A 95 6.49 8.23 17.37
CA ARG A 95 7.91 8.60 17.40
C ARG A 95 8.24 9.70 18.39
N LEU A 96 7.36 10.69 18.51
CA LEU A 96 7.47 11.79 19.48
C LEU A 96 7.13 11.37 20.93
N ARG A 97 7.19 10.07 21.27
CA ARG A 97 6.97 9.59 22.65
C ARG A 97 8.33 9.38 23.33
N PRO A 98 8.55 9.95 24.53
CA PRO A 98 9.87 10.01 25.16
C PRO A 98 10.48 8.66 25.60
N ASN A 99 9.77 7.53 25.50
CA ASN A 99 10.28 6.23 25.97
C ASN A 99 9.78 5.06 25.12
N ASN A 100 9.84 5.20 23.79
CA ASN A 100 9.27 4.20 22.89
C ASN A 100 10.34 3.24 22.36
N ARG A 101 10.47 2.07 23.01
CA ARG A 101 11.43 1.01 22.63
C ARG A 101 11.04 0.28 21.33
N THR A 102 9.82 0.47 20.83
CA THR A 102 9.31 -0.18 19.63
C THR A 102 8.67 0.84 18.69
N ILE A 103 9.51 1.71 18.13
CA ILE A 103 9.06 2.63 17.08
C ILE A 103 8.89 1.84 15.79
N SER A 104 7.65 1.62 15.36
CA SER A 104 7.44 1.15 13.99
C SER A 104 7.99 2.21 13.04
N THR A 105 8.88 1.78 12.16
CA THR A 105 9.35 2.61 11.04
C THR A 105 8.51 2.40 9.79
N ASN A 106 7.58 1.46 9.83
CA ASN A 106 6.78 1.01 8.71
C ASN A 106 5.38 1.63 8.80
N LEU A 107 5.06 2.48 7.84
CA LEU A 107 3.73 3.03 7.61
C LEU A 107 3.02 2.14 6.59
N ARG A 108 1.81 1.66 6.90
CA ARG A 108 0.95 1.07 5.86
C ARG A 108 0.44 2.24 5.01
N PHE A 109 0.95 2.35 3.80
CA PHE A 109 0.71 3.45 2.89
C PHE A 109 0.71 2.86 1.49
N ASP A 110 -0.43 2.97 0.81
CA ASP A 110 -0.55 2.45 -0.55
C ASP A 110 0.44 3.18 -1.47
N LEU A 111 1.07 2.45 -2.38
CA LEU A 111 2.15 2.98 -3.21
C LEU A 111 1.62 3.88 -4.32
N ASP A 112 0.38 3.69 -4.76
CA ASP A 112 -0.34 4.63 -5.63
C ASP A 112 -0.53 6.00 -4.93
N MET A 113 -0.90 6.00 -3.65
CA MET A 113 -0.97 7.18 -2.81
C MET A 113 0.40 7.83 -2.64
N TYR A 114 1.46 7.02 -2.47
CA TYR A 114 2.83 7.52 -2.31
C TYR A 114 3.26 8.29 -3.56
N ARG A 115 3.04 7.71 -4.74
CA ARG A 115 3.27 8.37 -6.02
C ARG A 115 2.45 9.64 -6.16
N TYR A 116 1.17 9.61 -5.77
CA TYR A 116 0.31 10.80 -5.81
C TYR A 116 0.86 11.93 -4.94
N CYS A 117 1.25 11.64 -3.70
CA CYS A 117 1.72 12.65 -2.76
C CYS A 117 3.12 13.20 -3.11
N PHE A 118 4.02 12.35 -3.62
CA PHE A 118 5.45 12.67 -3.74
C PHE A 118 5.99 12.66 -5.18
N ASN A 119 5.14 12.32 -6.16
CA ASN A 119 5.47 12.24 -7.58
C ASN A 119 6.73 11.38 -7.87
N THR A 120 6.88 10.27 -7.14
CA THR A 120 8.02 9.36 -7.30
C THR A 120 7.69 7.94 -6.82
N ASP A 121 8.38 6.96 -7.40
CA ASP A 121 8.46 5.56 -6.97
C ASP A 121 9.63 5.30 -6.00
N GLU A 122 10.53 6.27 -5.87
CA GLU A 122 11.79 6.12 -5.16
C GLU A 122 11.71 6.66 -3.73
N SER A 123 12.83 6.54 -2.99
CA SER A 123 12.91 7.16 -1.68
C SER A 123 12.80 8.69 -1.80
N PHE A 124 11.87 9.29 -1.06
CA PHE A 124 11.63 10.72 -1.07
C PHE A 124 12.18 11.37 0.20
N ARG A 125 12.81 12.52 0.06
CA ARG A 125 13.38 13.28 1.18
C ARG A 125 12.39 14.37 1.60
N ILE A 126 12.09 14.40 2.89
CA ILE A 126 11.26 15.41 3.53
C ILE A 126 12.19 16.40 4.22
N ASP A 127 12.28 17.62 3.68
CA ASP A 127 13.14 18.68 4.19
C ASP A 127 12.38 19.65 5.11
N SER A 128 11.07 19.81 4.90
CA SER A 128 10.21 20.66 5.72
C SER A 128 8.77 20.14 5.72
N VAL A 129 7.88 20.84 6.44
CA VAL A 129 6.44 20.59 6.42
C VAL A 129 5.86 20.76 5.01
N ASP A 130 6.41 21.67 4.20
CA ASP A 130 5.93 21.93 2.83
C ASP A 130 6.14 20.74 1.89
N SER A 131 7.13 19.89 2.17
CA SER A 131 7.36 18.64 1.44
C SER A 131 6.18 17.65 1.60
N LEU A 132 5.25 17.89 2.54
CA LEU A 132 4.07 17.05 2.82
C LEU A 132 2.74 17.74 2.45
N LYS A 133 2.77 18.85 1.69
CA LYS A 133 1.57 19.66 1.34
C LYS A 133 0.42 18.89 0.67
N ASN A 134 0.72 17.76 0.04
CA ASN A 134 -0.27 16.91 -0.64
C ASN A 134 -0.96 15.92 0.32
N LEU A 135 -0.58 15.90 1.60
CA LEU A 135 -1.25 15.15 2.65
C LEU A 135 -2.07 16.11 3.52
N PRO A 136 -3.37 15.84 3.75
CA PRO A 136 -4.23 16.65 4.60
C PRO A 136 -3.93 16.38 6.08
N LEU A 137 -2.74 16.78 6.52
CA LEU A 137 -2.29 16.65 7.90
C LEU A 137 -2.93 17.72 8.78
N SER A 138 -3.33 17.32 9.98
CA SER A 138 -3.84 18.16 11.05
C SER A 138 -2.78 19.14 11.57
N ASN A 139 -3.25 20.26 12.12
CA ASN A 139 -2.37 21.24 12.73
C ASN A 139 -1.60 20.63 13.90
N GLY A 140 -0.28 20.83 13.92
CA GLY A 140 0.58 20.31 14.98
C GLY A 140 0.85 18.80 14.89
N TRP A 141 0.56 18.14 13.76
CA TRP A 141 0.87 16.72 13.54
C TRP A 141 2.32 16.36 13.88
N ASN A 142 3.24 17.32 13.68
CA ASN A 142 4.67 17.20 13.84
C ASN A 142 5.17 17.53 15.26
N TYR A 143 4.27 17.75 16.21
CA TYR A 143 4.59 18.21 17.56
C TYR A 143 3.85 17.41 18.63
N LYS A 144 4.45 17.29 19.82
CA LYS A 144 3.83 16.64 20.99
C LYS A 144 4.36 17.22 22.31
N LEU A 145 3.48 17.52 23.25
CA LEU A 145 3.85 17.87 24.63
C LEU A 145 4.09 16.62 25.49
N ASN A 146 5.10 16.65 26.35
CA ASN A 146 5.26 15.69 27.42
C ASN A 146 4.48 16.10 28.68
N LYS A 147 4.47 15.24 29.71
CA LYS A 147 3.72 15.47 30.96
C LYS A 147 4.21 16.71 31.73
N GLN A 148 5.44 17.12 31.50
CA GLN A 148 6.08 18.27 32.13
C GLN A 148 5.90 19.57 31.33
N GLY A 149 5.20 19.52 30.19
CA GLY A 149 4.97 20.68 29.33
C GLY A 149 6.11 20.97 28.35
N TYR A 150 7.16 20.16 28.29
CA TYR A 150 8.17 20.29 27.24
C TYR A 150 7.68 19.68 25.93
N GLY A 151 7.90 20.40 24.84
CA GLY A 151 7.55 19.99 23.50
C GLY A 151 8.62 19.11 22.85
N GLN A 152 8.18 18.09 22.12
CA GLN A 152 8.98 17.36 21.14
C GLN A 152 8.43 17.67 19.74
N ILE A 153 9.31 18.04 18.83
CA ILE A 153 8.98 18.29 17.42
C ILE A 153 9.72 17.29 16.54
N ILE A 154 9.14 16.95 15.39
CA ILE A 154 9.84 16.16 14.39
C ILE A 154 11.11 16.91 13.95
N THR A 155 12.22 16.21 13.89
CA THR A 155 13.44 16.74 13.29
C THR A 155 13.33 16.60 11.77
N PHE A 156 13.82 17.57 11.01
CA PHE A 156 14.06 17.43 9.58
C PHE A 156 15.57 17.47 9.34
N PRO A 157 16.08 16.87 8.25
CA PRO A 157 15.36 16.10 7.23
C PRO A 157 15.11 14.64 7.63
N PHE A 158 14.08 14.01 7.06
CA PHE A 158 13.94 12.54 7.06
C PHE A 158 13.65 11.99 5.66
N ARG A 159 13.73 10.67 5.50
CA ARG A 159 13.39 10.00 4.25
C ARG A 159 12.21 9.06 4.40
N LEU A 160 11.38 9.02 3.37
CA LEU A 160 10.38 7.99 3.14
C LEU A 160 10.92 7.01 2.10
N ARG A 161 10.77 5.71 2.33
CA ARG A 161 11.18 4.67 1.39
C ARG A 161 10.01 3.73 1.12
N PRO A 162 9.40 3.77 -0.07
CA PRO A 162 8.36 2.84 -0.45
C PRO A 162 8.95 1.43 -0.55
N LYS A 163 8.16 0.43 -0.17
CA LYS A 163 8.54 -0.97 -0.21
C LYS A 163 7.30 -1.85 -0.36
N LEU A 164 7.34 -2.72 -1.36
CA LEU A 164 6.46 -3.87 -1.44
C LEU A 164 7.10 -5.07 -0.73
N GLN A 165 6.35 -5.70 0.17
CA GLN A 165 6.77 -6.93 0.84
C GLN A 165 5.76 -8.04 0.61
N MET A 166 6.23 -9.21 0.14
CA MET A 166 5.39 -10.40 0.10
C MET A 166 5.43 -11.10 1.47
N ARG A 167 4.31 -11.09 2.20
CA ARG A 167 4.17 -11.80 3.48
C ARG A 167 3.50 -13.14 3.32
N LYS A 168 4.13 -14.19 3.84
CA LYS A 168 3.54 -15.51 3.94
C LYS A 168 2.32 -15.46 4.89
N ILE A 169 1.17 -15.91 4.41
CA ILE A 169 -0.07 -16.07 5.18
C ILE A 169 -0.53 -17.52 5.12
N PHE A 170 -1.32 -17.92 6.10
CA PHE A 170 -1.90 -19.25 6.22
C PHE A 170 -3.42 -19.12 6.20
N LEU A 171 -4.06 -19.78 5.24
CA LEU A 171 -5.51 -19.79 5.08
C LEU A 171 -6.03 -21.17 5.45
N ARG A 172 -6.99 -21.23 6.36
CA ARG A 172 -7.67 -22.48 6.71
C ARG A 172 -8.77 -22.72 5.68
N LYS A 173 -8.78 -23.90 5.06
CA LYS A 173 -9.82 -24.36 4.16
C LYS A 173 -10.99 -24.97 4.92
N ASP A 174 -12.12 -25.11 4.25
CA ASP A 174 -13.34 -25.71 4.80
C ASP A 174 -13.14 -27.18 5.18
N ASP A 175 -12.27 -27.90 4.46
CA ASP A 175 -11.89 -29.29 4.75
C ASP A 175 -10.93 -29.42 5.95
N GLY A 176 -10.58 -28.30 6.60
CA GLY A 176 -9.66 -28.24 7.73
C GLY A 176 -8.18 -28.21 7.36
N SER A 177 -7.83 -28.35 6.07
CA SER A 177 -6.45 -28.19 5.61
C SER A 177 -6.00 -26.73 5.64
N VAL A 178 -4.68 -26.51 5.57
CA VAL A 178 -4.08 -25.17 5.57
C VAL A 178 -3.36 -24.94 4.24
N GLU A 179 -3.75 -23.87 3.56
CA GLU A 179 -3.06 -23.37 2.38
C GLU A 179 -2.10 -22.24 2.77
N THR A 180 -0.92 -22.22 2.14
CA THR A 180 0.01 -21.11 2.25
C THR A 180 -0.15 -20.20 1.04
N LYS A 181 -0.32 -18.90 1.25
CA LYS A 181 -0.27 -17.87 0.20
C LYS A 181 0.72 -16.77 0.56
N TYR A 182 1.05 -15.91 -0.41
CA TYR A 182 1.86 -14.71 -0.21
C TYR A 182 1.01 -13.47 -0.47
N ARG A 183 0.81 -12.67 0.56
CA ARG A 183 0.09 -11.39 0.50
C ARG A 183 1.05 -10.26 0.16
N PRO A 184 0.78 -9.43 -0.86
CA PRO A 184 1.51 -8.18 -1.04
C PRO A 184 1.16 -7.20 0.08
N ILE A 185 2.17 -6.62 0.70
CA ILE A 185 2.02 -5.56 1.70
C ILE A 185 2.82 -4.35 1.27
N GLU A 186 2.09 -3.28 1.01
CA GLU A 186 2.58 -1.96 0.67
C GLU A 186 2.95 -1.19 1.95
N ILE A 187 4.21 -0.76 2.03
CA ILE A 187 4.77 -0.11 3.20
C ILE A 187 5.63 1.07 2.76
N VAL A 188 5.53 2.18 3.49
CA VAL A 188 6.51 3.27 3.43
C VAL A 188 7.33 3.26 4.70
N LYS A 189 8.64 3.04 4.58
CA LYS A 189 9.57 3.07 5.70
C LYS A 189 10.07 4.49 5.94
N ILE A 190 9.91 5.01 7.15
CA ILE A 190 10.47 6.30 7.56
C ILE A 190 11.89 6.10 8.09
N ILE A 191 12.88 6.53 7.32
CA ILE A 191 14.32 6.37 7.58
C ILE A 191 14.84 7.68 8.17
N SER A 192 14.95 7.66 9.51
CA SER A 192 15.41 8.70 10.46
C SER A 192 14.92 10.14 10.24
N ALA A 193 14.26 10.69 11.25
CA ALA A 193 14.78 11.90 11.89
C ALA A 193 14.46 11.84 13.38
N SER A 194 15.52 11.78 14.18
CA SER A 194 15.49 11.97 15.61
C SER A 194 16.94 12.18 16.06
N GLU A 195 17.28 13.40 16.44
CA GLU A 195 18.12 13.63 17.61
C GLU A 195 17.42 14.74 18.42
N SER A 196 17.14 14.42 19.68
CA SER A 196 16.57 15.34 20.67
C SER A 196 17.60 16.42 20.99
N PHE A 197 17.17 17.67 21.13
CA PHE A 197 17.96 18.71 21.81
C PHE A 197 17.90 18.53 23.33
#